data_AF-A0A2H1E9C5-F1
#
_entry.id   AF-A0A2H1E9C5-F1
#
_cell.length_a   1.000
_cell.length_b   1.000
_cell.length_c   1.000
_cell.angle_alpha   90.00
_cell.angle_beta   90.00
_cell.angle_gamma   90.00
#
_symmetry.space_group_name_H-M   'P 1'
#
loop_
_entity.id
_entity.type
_entity.pdbx_description
1 polymer ?
#
loop_
_entity_poly.entity_id
_entity_poly.type
_entity_poly.pdbx_seq_one_letter_code
_entity_poly.pdbx_strand_id
1 'polypeptide(L)'
;MNILNNLRKPYFAILLATLILFVSCSQYDDTIPENIETNRITGKELFKGIFFSEGNVSQRLSNFQDFKKLKSQFTSEQKTSFLNFQNNLIAQIDKSNPEYFTNLENAIYTGNRVIIRNELNNSKGIIKEAIQTLTSFDYDEIEKQISQKKIKSGC
;
A
#
# COMPACT_ATOMS: atom_id res chain seq x y z
N MET A 1 37.43 45.86 29.54
CA MET A 1 37.17 44.44 29.26
C MET A 1 37.35 43.67 30.56
N ASN A 2 36.26 43.34 31.27
CA ASN A 2 36.28 42.41 32.40
C ASN A 2 34.84 41.94 32.71
N ILE A 3 34.25 41.23 31.75
CA ILE A 3 32.89 40.68 31.87
C ILE A 3 32.94 39.21 32.36
N LEU A 4 34.14 38.60 32.40
CA LEU A 4 34.33 37.17 32.61
C LEU A 4 34.34 36.70 34.07
N ASN A 5 34.32 37.60 35.07
CA ASN A 5 34.38 37.18 36.48
C ASN A 5 33.01 37.00 37.16
N ASN A 6 31.91 37.38 36.50
CA ASN A 6 30.56 37.28 37.07
C ASN A 6 29.78 36.03 36.62
N LEU A 7 30.31 35.24 35.67
CA LEU A 7 29.73 33.96 35.21
C LEU A 7 30.05 32.77 36.12
N ARG A 8 30.70 33.00 37.27
CA ARG A 8 31.14 31.94 38.20
C ARG A 8 30.09 31.55 39.24
N LYS A 9 28.83 31.99 39.06
CA LYS A 9 27.73 31.68 39.99
C LYS A 9 26.94 30.47 39.45
N PRO A 10 26.65 29.45 40.30
CA PRO A 10 26.03 28.19 39.87
C PRO A 10 24.60 28.37 39.32
N TYR A 11 23.98 29.53 39.55
CA TYR A 11 22.65 29.87 39.04
C TYR A 11 22.56 29.85 37.51
N PHE A 12 23.65 30.17 36.80
CA PHE A 12 23.65 30.15 35.33
C PHE A 12 23.61 28.71 34.78
N ALA A 13 24.29 27.78 35.45
CA ALA A 13 24.26 26.36 35.10
C ALA A 13 22.89 25.73 35.40
N ILE A 14 22.26 26.14 36.51
CA ILE A 14 20.91 25.69 36.89
C ILE A 14 19.86 26.20 35.89
N LEU A 15 19.93 27.48 35.49
CA LEU A 15 19.06 28.06 34.47
C LEU A 15 19.17 27.32 33.12
N LEU A 16 20.41 26.99 32.70
CA LEU A 16 20.65 26.28 31.46
C LEU A 16 20.16 24.82 31.50
N ALA A 17 20.31 24.14 32.64
CA ALA A 17 19.80 22.78 32.84
C ALA A 17 18.27 22.72 32.84
N THR A 18 17.58 23.73 33.38
CA THR A 18 16.11 23.80 33.34
C THR A 18 15.55 24.00 31.93
N LEU A 19 16.29 24.65 31.02
CA LEU A 19 15.86 24.84 29.63
C LEU A 19 15.80 23.51 28.84
N ILE A 20 16.62 22.52 29.20
CA ILE A 20 16.68 21.22 28.52
C ILE A 20 15.45 20.34 28.85
N LEU A 21 14.84 20.53 30.03
CA LEU A 21 13.67 19.75 30.47
C LEU A 21 12.36 20.15 29.76
N PHE A 22 12.28 21.36 29.16
CA PHE A 22 11.10 21.81 28.43
C PHE A 22 11.17 21.55 26.91
N VAL A 23 12.31 21.10 26.38
CA VAL A 23 12.47 20.77 24.95
C VAL A 23 11.84 19.42 24.57
N SER A 24 11.51 18.56 25.54
CA SER A 24 10.93 17.23 25.25
C SER A 24 9.40 17.17 25.23
N CYS A 25 8.70 18.31 25.32
CA CYS A 25 7.25 18.39 25.08
C CYS A 25 6.98 19.09 23.74
N SER A 26 7.44 18.49 22.63
CA SER A 26 6.69 18.63 21.39
C SER A 26 5.43 17.78 21.57
N GLN A 27 4.33 18.39 22.02
CA GLN A 27 3.03 17.85 21.70
C GLN A 27 3.02 17.74 20.18
N TYR A 28 2.89 16.53 19.65
CA TYR A 28 2.40 16.37 18.30
C TYR A 28 1.06 17.11 18.30
N ASP A 29 1.09 18.25 17.63
CA ASP A 29 -0.05 19.12 17.47
C ASP A 29 -1.11 18.28 16.76
N ASP A 30 -2.12 17.80 17.49
CA ASP A 30 -3.38 17.29 16.93
C ASP A 30 -4.19 18.47 16.36
N THR A 31 -3.52 19.42 15.71
CA THR A 31 -4.14 20.26 14.70
C THR A 31 -4.35 19.36 13.51
N ILE A 32 -5.51 18.70 13.47
CA ILE A 32 -6.07 18.17 12.23
C ILE A 32 -5.97 19.33 11.23
N PRO A 33 -5.10 19.25 10.21
CA PRO A 33 -5.17 20.20 9.13
C PRO A 33 -6.42 19.83 8.36
N GLU A 34 -7.50 20.55 8.68
CA GLU A 34 -8.67 20.65 7.84
C GLU A 34 -8.16 21.06 6.45
N ASN A 35 -8.27 20.12 5.51
CA ASN A 35 -7.96 20.28 4.09
C ASN A 35 -6.46 20.27 3.69
N ILE A 36 -5.78 19.15 3.93
CA ILE A 36 -4.84 18.66 2.92
C ILE A 36 -5.56 17.55 2.17
N GLU A 37 -6.20 17.88 1.04
CA GLU A 37 -6.30 16.92 -0.06
C GLU A 37 -4.86 16.53 -0.44
N THR A 38 -4.28 15.60 0.30
CA THR A 38 -3.08 14.93 -0.15
C THR A 38 -3.51 14.22 -1.41
N ASN A 39 -2.82 14.46 -2.53
CA ASN A 39 -2.84 13.65 -3.76
C ASN A 39 -2.34 12.21 -3.50
N ARG A 40 -2.62 11.66 -2.32
CA ARG A 40 -2.24 10.36 -1.83
C ARG A 40 -3.20 9.37 -2.46
N ILE A 41 -2.63 8.42 -3.18
CA ILE A 41 -3.36 7.37 -3.85
C ILE A 41 -3.83 6.40 -2.76
N THR A 42 -5.13 6.16 -2.70
CA THR A 42 -5.74 5.31 -1.68
C THR A 42 -5.33 3.86 -1.85
N GLY A 43 -5.42 3.05 -0.78
CA GLY A 43 -5.22 1.60 -0.85
C GLY A 43 -6.03 0.89 -1.94
N LYS A 44 -7.29 1.30 -2.16
CA LYS A 44 -8.15 0.73 -3.22
C LYS A 44 -7.66 1.11 -4.63
N GLU A 45 -7.17 2.33 -4.82
CA GLU A 45 -6.59 2.76 -6.10
C GLU A 45 -5.23 2.10 -6.36
N LEU A 46 -4.40 1.95 -5.32
CA LEU A 46 -3.16 1.18 -5.38
C LEU A 46 -3.44 -0.28 -5.78
N PHE A 47 -4.43 -0.91 -5.15
CA PHE A 47 -4.85 -2.26 -5.48
C PHE A 47 -5.27 -2.39 -6.96
N LYS A 48 -6.15 -1.50 -7.44
CA LYS A 48 -6.54 -1.46 -8.86
C LYS A 48 -5.35 -1.26 -9.79
N GLY A 49 -4.41 -0.39 -9.40
CA GLY A 49 -3.19 -0.16 -10.15
C GLY A 49 -2.29 -1.37 -10.27
N ILE A 50 -2.06 -2.06 -9.16
CA ILE A 50 -1.12 -3.18 -9.07
C ILE A 50 -1.71 -4.44 -9.67
N PHE A 51 -2.94 -4.81 -9.31
CA PHE A 51 -3.52 -6.11 -9.65
C PHE A 51 -4.36 -6.09 -10.92
N PHE A 52 -4.94 -4.94 -11.28
CA PHE A 52 -5.77 -4.81 -12.48
C PHE A 52 -5.17 -3.93 -13.56
N SER A 53 -3.99 -3.34 -13.32
CA SER A 53 -3.31 -2.46 -14.25
C SER A 53 -4.22 -1.29 -14.68
N GLU A 54 -4.79 -0.58 -13.69
CA GLU A 54 -5.69 0.56 -13.87
C GLU A 54 -5.21 1.84 -13.19
N GLY A 55 -5.69 2.99 -13.67
CA GLY A 55 -5.33 4.30 -13.11
C GLY A 55 -3.85 4.65 -13.26
N ASN A 56 -3.46 5.73 -12.59
CA ASN A 56 -2.14 6.36 -12.77
C ASN A 56 -0.98 5.52 -12.22
N VAL A 57 -1.22 4.69 -11.20
CA VAL A 57 -0.21 3.79 -10.62
C VAL A 57 0.28 2.79 -11.65
N SER A 58 -0.65 2.21 -12.41
CA SER A 58 -0.35 1.12 -13.34
C SER A 58 0.64 1.50 -14.43
N GLN A 59 0.62 2.75 -14.89
CA GLN A 59 1.52 3.27 -15.94
C GLN A 59 3.00 3.22 -15.54
N ARG A 60 3.30 3.08 -14.24
CA ARG A 60 4.66 2.98 -13.70
C ARG A 60 5.15 1.53 -13.60
N LEU A 61 4.29 0.55 -13.84
CA LEU A 61 4.63 -0.87 -13.75
C LEU A 61 5.14 -1.38 -15.09
N SER A 62 6.19 -2.22 -15.06
CA SER A 62 6.84 -2.72 -16.27
C SER A 62 5.93 -3.58 -17.15
N ASN A 63 4.94 -4.24 -16.55
CA ASN A 63 3.95 -5.10 -17.20
C ASN A 63 2.72 -4.32 -17.74
N PHE A 64 2.66 -3.00 -17.60
CA PHE A 64 1.48 -2.20 -17.96
C PHE A 64 1.02 -2.42 -19.40
N GLN A 65 1.97 -2.42 -20.35
CA GLN A 65 1.63 -2.54 -21.77
C GLN A 65 1.07 -3.91 -22.12
N ASP A 66 1.57 -4.98 -21.48
CA ASP A 66 1.08 -6.34 -21.70
C ASP A 66 -0.37 -6.48 -21.22
N PHE A 67 -0.67 -5.98 -20.01
CA PHE A 67 -2.03 -5.97 -19.48
C PHE A 67 -2.97 -5.08 -20.29
N LYS A 68 -2.50 -3.91 -20.75
CA LYS A 68 -3.28 -3.02 -21.61
C LYS A 68 -3.64 -3.71 -22.93
N LYS A 69 -2.69 -4.39 -23.57
CA LYS A 69 -2.89 -5.15 -24.81
C LYS A 69 -3.82 -6.35 -24.61
N LEU A 70 -3.77 -7.02 -23.45
CA LEU A 70 -4.72 -8.09 -23.12
C LEU A 70 -6.15 -7.53 -23.01
N LYS A 71 -6.34 -6.48 -22.21
CA LYS A 71 -7.66 -5.87 -21.99
C LYS A 71 -8.26 -5.26 -23.26
N SER A 72 -7.44 -4.81 -24.21
CA SER A 72 -7.95 -4.30 -25.50
C SER A 72 -8.60 -5.37 -26.37
N GLN A 73 -8.32 -6.65 -26.12
CA GLN A 73 -8.91 -7.77 -26.86
C GLN A 73 -10.30 -8.17 -26.34
N PHE A 74 -10.74 -7.60 -25.21
CA PHE A 74 -12.02 -7.95 -24.63
C PHE A 74 -13.18 -7.38 -25.45
N THR A 75 -14.23 -8.17 -25.64
CA THR A 75 -15.52 -7.69 -26.12
C THR A 75 -16.16 -6.74 -25.10
N SER A 76 -17.18 -5.99 -25.52
CA SER A 76 -17.92 -5.12 -24.60
C SER A 76 -18.52 -5.89 -23.42
N GLU A 77 -19.07 -7.09 -23.67
CA GLU A 77 -19.62 -7.96 -22.62
C GLU A 77 -18.53 -8.46 -21.65
N GLN A 78 -17.36 -8.83 -22.17
CA GLN A 78 -16.22 -9.24 -21.35
C GLN A 78 -15.71 -8.07 -20.49
N LYS A 79 -15.68 -6.85 -21.02
CA LYS A 79 -15.32 -5.65 -20.24
C LYS A 79 -16.29 -5.41 -19.10
N THR A 80 -17.60 -5.49 -19.35
CA THR A 80 -18.63 -5.34 -18.32
C THR A 80 -18.50 -6.44 -17.25
N SER A 81 -18.35 -7.69 -17.68
CA SER A 81 -18.20 -8.83 -16.76
C SER A 81 -16.93 -8.71 -15.91
N PHE A 82 -15.82 -8.27 -16.51
CA PHE A 82 -14.57 -8.02 -15.81
C PHE A 82 -14.70 -6.88 -14.79
N LEU A 83 -15.34 -5.76 -15.16
CA LEU A 83 -15.59 -4.65 -14.23
C LEU A 83 -16.45 -5.07 -13.03
N ASN A 84 -17.50 -5.87 -13.28
CA ASN A 84 -18.34 -6.40 -12.22
C ASN A 84 -17.54 -7.32 -11.29
N PHE A 85 -16.71 -8.20 -11.86
CA PHE A 85 -15.82 -9.06 -11.08
C PHE A 85 -14.84 -8.24 -10.23
N GLN A 86 -14.20 -7.21 -10.79
CA GLN A 86 -13.29 -6.33 -10.03
C GLN A 86 -13.97 -5.68 -8.83
N ASN A 87 -15.16 -5.11 -9.05
CA ASN A 87 -15.91 -4.44 -7.99
C ASN A 87 -16.35 -5.43 -6.90
N ASN A 88 -16.82 -6.60 -7.29
CA ASN A 88 -17.19 -7.66 -6.35
C ASN A 88 -15.98 -8.16 -5.56
N LEU A 89 -14.82 -8.33 -6.21
CA LEU A 89 -13.58 -8.74 -5.56
C LEU A 89 -13.14 -7.71 -4.51
N ILE A 90 -13.12 -6.43 -4.87
CA ILE A 90 -12.76 -5.35 -3.95
C ILE A 90 -13.73 -5.31 -2.77
N ALA A 91 -15.04 -5.41 -3.01
CA ALA A 91 -16.04 -5.43 -1.96
C ALA A 91 -15.89 -6.66 -1.03
N GLN A 92 -15.59 -7.83 -1.58
CA GLN A 92 -15.38 -9.04 -0.79
C GLN A 92 -14.11 -8.94 0.06
N ILE A 93 -13.02 -8.37 -0.48
CA ILE A 93 -11.80 -8.12 0.28
C ILE A 93 -12.07 -7.12 1.41
N ASP A 94 -12.76 -6.00 1.12
CA ASP A 94 -13.12 -4.99 2.12
C ASP A 94 -13.97 -5.59 3.26
N LYS A 95 -14.87 -6.51 2.93
CA LYS A 95 -15.74 -7.20 3.88
C LYS A 95 -14.98 -8.22 4.73
N SER A 96 -14.12 -9.03 4.12
CA SER A 96 -13.41 -10.13 4.80
C SER A 96 -12.14 -9.69 5.51
N ASN A 97 -11.50 -8.63 5.02
CA ASN A 97 -10.24 -8.09 5.49
C ASN A 97 -10.31 -6.55 5.52
N PRO A 98 -11.05 -5.94 6.47
CA PRO A 98 -11.34 -4.50 6.47
C PRO A 98 -10.10 -3.59 6.50
N GLU A 99 -9.00 -4.05 7.08
CA GLU A 99 -7.76 -3.28 7.16
C GLU A 99 -6.86 -3.44 5.92
N TYR A 100 -7.18 -4.35 5.00
CA TYR A 100 -6.29 -4.72 3.91
C TYR A 100 -5.86 -3.51 3.06
N PHE A 101 -6.80 -2.68 2.63
CA PHE A 101 -6.47 -1.55 1.77
C PHE A 101 -5.61 -0.51 2.51
N THR A 102 -5.88 -0.28 3.79
CA THR A 102 -5.07 0.61 4.64
C THR A 102 -3.66 0.03 4.83
N ASN A 103 -3.53 -1.28 5.03
CA ASN A 103 -2.23 -1.95 5.17
C ASN A 103 -1.43 -1.92 3.87
N LEU A 104 -2.08 -2.20 2.73
CA LEU A 104 -1.48 -2.06 1.41
C LEU A 104 -0.97 -0.64 1.18
N GLU A 105 -1.80 0.36 1.48
CA GLU A 105 -1.43 1.76 1.37
C GLU A 105 -0.19 2.06 2.22
N ASN A 106 -0.23 1.74 3.51
CA ASN A 106 0.86 1.99 4.43
C ASN A 106 2.16 1.30 3.99
N ALA A 107 2.07 0.04 3.54
CA ALA A 107 3.22 -0.71 3.05
C ALA A 107 3.87 -0.03 1.83
N ILE A 108 3.08 0.40 0.84
CA ILE A 108 3.57 1.09 -0.35
C ILE A 108 4.26 2.41 0.02
N TYR A 109 3.65 3.18 0.91
CA TYR A 109 4.18 4.48 1.34
C TYR A 109 5.45 4.37 2.20
N THR A 110 5.79 3.19 2.72
CA THR A 110 7.10 3.00 3.38
C THR A 110 8.29 3.17 2.42
N GLY A 111 8.09 2.92 1.11
CA GLY A 111 9.19 2.81 0.14
C GLY A 111 10.15 1.63 0.39
N ASN A 112 9.92 0.84 1.44
CA ASN A 112 10.77 -0.27 1.83
C ASN A 112 10.39 -1.51 1.03
N ARG A 113 11.30 -1.98 0.16
CA ARG A 113 11.06 -3.11 -0.73
C ARG A 113 10.71 -4.41 -0.01
N VAL A 114 11.22 -4.63 1.20
CA VAL A 114 10.92 -5.83 1.99
C VAL A 114 9.49 -5.76 2.51
N ILE A 115 9.08 -4.62 3.07
CA ILE A 115 7.71 -4.41 3.56
C ILE A 115 6.72 -4.53 2.40
N ILE A 116 7.00 -3.85 1.29
CA ILE A 116 6.17 -3.91 0.08
C ILE A 116 6.04 -5.36 -0.42
N ARG A 117 7.15 -6.10 -0.50
CA ARG A 117 7.12 -7.49 -0.96
C ARG A 117 6.30 -8.38 -0.03
N ASN A 118 6.42 -8.20 1.27
CA ASN A 118 5.66 -8.98 2.25
C ASN A 118 4.16 -8.69 2.11
N GLU A 119 3.78 -7.43 1.94
CA GLU A 119 2.37 -7.06 1.74
C GLU A 119 1.80 -7.59 0.42
N LEU A 120 2.58 -7.56 -0.68
CA LEU A 120 2.18 -8.16 -1.95
C LEU A 120 2.06 -9.69 -1.85
N ASN A 121 2.91 -10.35 -1.06
CA ASN A 121 2.80 -11.78 -0.81
C ASN A 121 1.55 -12.11 0.02
N ASN A 122 1.25 -11.31 1.05
CA ASN A 122 0.03 -11.41 1.84
C ASN A 122 -1.23 -11.26 0.96
N SER A 123 -1.19 -10.29 0.03
CA SER A 123 -2.27 -10.06 -0.94
C SER A 123 -2.63 -11.31 -1.75
N LYS A 124 -1.66 -12.21 -2.03
CA LYS A 124 -1.93 -13.46 -2.78
C LYS A 124 -2.99 -14.32 -2.07
N GLY A 125 -2.86 -14.50 -0.75
CA GLY A 125 -3.79 -15.30 0.05
C GLY A 125 -5.17 -14.66 0.09
N ILE A 126 -5.22 -13.36 0.40
CA ILE A 126 -6.46 -12.59 0.49
C ILE A 126 -7.23 -12.59 -0.84
N ILE A 127 -6.53 -12.38 -1.96
CA ILE A 127 -7.15 -12.42 -3.29
C ILE A 127 -7.65 -13.83 -3.60
N LYS A 128 -6.87 -14.88 -3.29
CA LYS A 128 -7.28 -16.27 -3.50
C LYS A 128 -8.58 -16.59 -2.77
N GLU A 129 -8.66 -16.27 -1.48
CA GLU A 129 -9.85 -16.51 -0.66
C GLU A 129 -11.07 -15.75 -1.16
N ALA A 130 -10.88 -14.49 -1.57
CA ALA A 130 -11.94 -13.67 -2.14
C ALA A 130 -12.45 -14.24 -3.48
N ILE A 131 -11.56 -14.72 -4.36
CA ILE A 131 -11.93 -15.38 -5.61
C ILE A 131 -12.70 -16.69 -5.36
N GLN A 132 -12.23 -17.51 -4.42
CA GLN A 132 -12.90 -18.78 -4.05
C GLN A 132 -14.29 -18.53 -3.45
N THR A 133 -14.49 -17.40 -2.78
CA THR A 133 -15.81 -17.00 -2.27
C THR A 133 -16.75 -16.55 -3.38
N LEU A 134 -16.24 -15.80 -4.36
CA LEU A 134 -17.04 -15.19 -5.43
C LEU A 134 -17.31 -16.10 -6.62
N THR A 135 -16.51 -17.16 -6.78
CA THR A 135 -16.52 -18.00 -7.97
C THR A 135 -16.40 -19.47 -7.58
N SER A 136 -16.91 -20.35 -8.42
CA SER A 136 -16.72 -21.80 -8.28
C SER A 136 -15.33 -22.25 -8.74
N PHE A 137 -14.36 -21.33 -8.91
CA PHE A 137 -13.04 -21.68 -9.41
C PHE A 137 -12.19 -22.34 -8.32
N ASP A 138 -11.74 -23.55 -8.62
CA ASP A 138 -10.67 -24.20 -7.86
C ASP A 138 -9.33 -23.58 -8.26
N TYR A 139 -8.93 -22.56 -7.50
CA TYR A 139 -7.66 -21.88 -7.70
C TYR A 139 -6.45 -22.83 -7.58
N ASP A 140 -6.52 -23.83 -6.71
CA ASP A 140 -5.42 -24.76 -6.47
C ASP A 140 -5.20 -25.67 -7.69
N GLU A 141 -6.28 -26.11 -8.32
CA GLU A 141 -6.20 -26.85 -9.58
C GLU A 141 -5.62 -25.98 -10.72
N ILE A 142 -6.00 -24.71 -10.80
CA ILE A 142 -5.43 -23.78 -11.79
C ILE A 142 -3.92 -23.58 -11.56
N GLU A 143 -3.49 -23.37 -10.32
CA GLU A 143 -2.07 -23.19 -9.98
C GLU A 143 -1.23 -24.43 -10.32
N LYS A 144 -1.79 -25.62 -10.08
CA LYS A 144 -1.20 -26.90 -10.47
C LYS A 144 -1.02 -27.01 -11.99
N GLN A 145 -2.04 -26.66 -12.78
CA GLN A 145 -1.96 -26.70 -14.25
C GLN A 145 -0.92 -25.72 -14.82
N ILE A 146 -0.84 -24.51 -14.26
CA ILE A 146 0.17 -23.52 -14.65
C ILE A 146 1.58 -24.03 -14.34
N SER A 147 1.78 -24.62 -13.16
CA SER A 147 3.08 -25.16 -12.74
C SER A 147 3.53 -26.30 -13.65
N GLN A 148 2.62 -27.21 -14.01
CA GLN A 148 2.91 -28.30 -14.94
C GLN A 148 3.23 -27.81 -16.36
N LYS A 149 2.55 -26.77 -16.84
CA LYS A 149 2.85 -26.16 -18.15
C LYS A 149 4.24 -25.54 -18.19
N LYS A 150 4.65 -24.82 -17.13
CA LYS A 150 6.00 -24.21 -17.04
C LYS A 150 7.12 -25.24 -17.13
N ILE A 151 6.93 -26.42 -16.53
CA ILE A 151 7.88 -27.54 -16.59
C ILE A 151 7.98 -28.10 -18.00
N LYS A 152 6.86 -28.19 -18.73
CA LYS A 152 6.82 -28.70 -20.12
C LYS A 152 7.38 -27.72 -21.17
N SER A 153 7.33 -26.42 -20.91
CA SER A 153 7.86 -25.38 -21.80
C SER A 153 9.35 -25.06 -21.60
N GLY A 154 10.02 -25.77 -20.69
CA GLY A 154 11.44 -25.61 -20.34
C GLY A 154 12.37 -26.71 -20.87
N CYS A 155 11.96 -27.45 -21.91
CA CYS A 155 12.78 -28.40 -22.67
C CYS A 155 12.91 -27.96 -24.12
#